data_AF-A0A367WPF6-F1
#
_entry.id   AF-A0A367WPF6-F1
#
_cell.length_a   1.000
_cell.length_b   1.000
_cell.length_c   1.000
_cell.angle_alpha   90.00
_cell.angle_beta   90.00
_cell.angle_gamma   90.00
#
_symmetry.space_group_name_H-M   'P 1'
#
loop_
_entity.id
_entity.type
_entity.pdbx_description
1 polymer ?
#
loop_
_entity_poly.entity_id
_entity_poly.type
_entity_poly.pdbx_seq_one_letter_code
_entity_poly.pdbx_strand_id
1 'polypeptide(L)'
;MRVGDSIASIRNICAGAVLATMSAGAQAYAGDDVIPSVVDIPSGWFWQGSDAVERQYAYQIDEQVYGHDLSRRNRWYDIEGDKWRVHLLGYHIGKTPVTNDQYAAFISDTGHPAPEMSRDDWNRQGLIYNYDTIQPFLWSNGKPPKGRGNHPVVLVSWQDAEDYVQWLSQKTGKTWSLPSELHWEKAVRGPEGTFYPWGNIFDPELLNSGDRGPFDTMPVGQFEPGPYGLYDGAGQVFEWTSTSAQAGYRMVKGGSWDDRGCGVCRPAARHGRPEHLKHILIGFRVMYRD
;
A
#
# COMPACT_ATOMS: atom_id res chain seq x y z
N MET A 1 -3.81 -23.56 17.72
CA MET A 1 -2.77 -24.10 16.81
C MET A 1 -2.03 -22.91 16.23
N ARG A 2 -0.68 -22.94 16.27
CA ARG A 2 0.15 -21.83 15.80
C ARG A 2 0.07 -21.75 14.27
N VAL A 3 -0.10 -20.53 13.75
CA VAL A 3 -0.09 -20.21 12.31
C VAL A 3 1.35 -20.38 11.84
N GLY A 4 1.67 -21.52 11.23
CA GLY A 4 3.05 -21.85 10.86
C GLY A 4 3.21 -23.06 9.93
N ASP A 5 2.21 -23.92 9.78
CA ASP A 5 2.33 -25.14 9.00
C ASP A 5 1.47 -25.11 7.73
N SER A 6 1.94 -24.43 6.67
CA SER A 6 1.46 -24.66 5.29
C SER A 6 2.38 -24.12 4.19
N ILE A 7 3.70 -24.22 4.36
CA ILE A 7 4.63 -24.09 3.23
C ILE A 7 5.65 -25.24 3.28
N ALA A 8 5.17 -26.44 2.99
CA ALA A 8 6.03 -27.61 2.77
C ALA A 8 5.31 -28.64 1.87
N SER A 9 5.07 -28.27 0.61
CA SER A 9 4.75 -29.15 -0.53
C SER A 9 4.31 -28.20 -1.64
N ILE A 10 5.12 -27.91 -2.65
CA ILE A 10 5.08 -28.62 -3.93
C ILE A 10 6.40 -28.36 -4.64
N ARG A 11 7.20 -29.42 -4.80
CA ARG A 11 8.30 -29.49 -5.78
C ARG A 11 7.84 -30.42 -6.91
N ASN A 12 8.19 -30.02 -8.13
CA ASN A 12 8.15 -30.78 -9.39
C ASN A 12 6.81 -30.79 -10.16
N ILE A 13 6.67 -29.86 -11.12
CA ILE A 13 6.32 -30.23 -12.51
C ILE A 13 7.16 -29.36 -13.44
N CYS A 14 7.95 -30.01 -14.30
CA CYS A 14 8.80 -29.38 -15.31
C CYS A 14 8.06 -29.18 -16.65
N ALA A 15 8.48 -28.11 -17.32
CA ALA A 15 8.67 -27.96 -18.77
C ALA A 15 7.46 -27.83 -19.71
N GLY A 16 7.33 -26.61 -20.25
CA GLY A 16 6.67 -26.30 -21.51
C GLY A 16 7.05 -24.88 -21.93
N ALA A 17 8.20 -24.72 -22.60
CA ALA A 17 8.75 -23.43 -23.00
C ALA A 17 8.00 -22.84 -24.21
N VAL A 18 7.68 -21.53 -24.14
CA VAL A 18 7.57 -20.67 -25.32
C VAL A 18 8.45 -19.46 -25.06
N LEU A 19 9.61 -19.43 -25.71
CA LEU A 19 10.54 -18.31 -25.71
C LEU A 19 9.99 -17.19 -26.60
N ALA A 20 9.41 -16.16 -25.99
CA ALA A 20 9.26 -14.85 -26.63
C ALA A 20 10.44 -13.99 -26.19
N THR A 21 11.40 -13.78 -27.09
CA THR A 21 12.53 -12.86 -26.87
C THR A 21 12.01 -11.42 -26.89
N MET A 22 11.70 -10.88 -25.71
CA MET A 22 11.52 -9.44 -25.53
C MET A 22 12.89 -8.82 -25.26
N SER A 23 13.44 -8.14 -26.26
CA SER A 23 14.61 -7.29 -26.12
C SER A 23 14.26 -6.09 -25.24
N ALA A 24 14.55 -6.16 -23.94
CA ALA A 24 14.48 -5.01 -23.06
C ALA A 24 15.70 -4.12 -23.31
N GLY A 25 15.53 -3.12 -24.18
CA GLY A 25 16.43 -1.98 -24.23
C GLY A 25 16.31 -1.23 -22.90
N ALA A 26 17.44 -1.03 -22.22
CA ALA A 26 17.52 -0.13 -21.08
C ALA A 26 17.28 1.30 -21.59
N GLN A 27 16.05 1.77 -21.45
CA GLN A 27 15.72 3.15 -21.77
C GLN A 27 16.15 4.00 -20.57
N ALA A 28 17.09 4.91 -20.80
CA ALA A 28 17.48 5.91 -19.81
C ALA A 28 16.24 6.76 -19.49
N TYR A 29 15.78 6.75 -18.24
CA TYR A 29 14.61 7.51 -17.80
C TYR A 29 14.90 9.01 -17.92
N ALA A 30 14.08 9.70 -18.73
CA ALA A 30 14.06 11.15 -18.81
C ALA A 30 13.52 11.72 -17.49
N GLY A 31 13.96 12.91 -17.10
CA GLY A 31 13.76 13.49 -15.76
C GLY A 31 12.31 13.73 -15.29
N ASP A 32 11.30 13.44 -16.12
CA ASP A 32 9.87 13.63 -15.79
C ASP A 32 9.25 12.40 -15.07
N ASP A 33 9.78 11.18 -15.27
CA ASP A 33 9.23 9.94 -14.65
C ASP A 33 9.54 9.81 -13.14
N VAL A 34 10.32 10.75 -12.60
CA VAL A 34 10.76 10.77 -11.20
C VAL A 34 9.74 11.45 -10.27
N ILE A 35 8.92 12.37 -10.80
CA ILE A 35 7.88 13.04 -10.02
C ILE A 35 6.60 12.19 -10.11
N PRO A 36 5.99 11.78 -8.98
CA PRO A 36 4.75 11.01 -9.02
C PRO A 36 3.64 11.74 -9.78
N SER A 37 3.06 11.08 -10.79
CA SER A 37 1.84 11.55 -11.44
C SER A 37 0.68 11.57 -10.43
N VAL A 38 -0.23 12.54 -10.57
CA VAL A 38 -1.33 12.76 -9.64
C VAL A 38 -2.69 12.69 -10.33
N VAL A 39 -3.73 12.47 -9.53
CA VAL A 39 -5.13 12.68 -9.91
C VAL A 39 -5.71 13.84 -9.11
N ASP A 40 -6.61 14.59 -9.74
CA ASP A 40 -7.36 15.68 -9.11
C ASP A 40 -8.53 15.13 -8.31
N ILE A 41 -8.56 15.39 -7.01
CA ILE A 41 -9.71 15.10 -6.16
C ILE A 41 -10.52 16.38 -5.97
N PRO A 42 -11.76 16.46 -6.47
CA PRO A 42 -12.54 17.68 -6.39
C PRO A 42 -12.93 18.02 -4.96
N SER A 43 -13.03 19.33 -4.67
CA SER A 43 -13.66 19.81 -3.45
C SER A 43 -15.07 19.24 -3.33
N GLY A 44 -15.47 18.82 -2.14
CA GLY A 44 -16.81 18.31 -1.92
C GLY A 44 -16.95 17.35 -0.76
N TRP A 45 -18.20 16.98 -0.51
CA TRP A 45 -18.61 16.03 0.51
C TRP A 45 -18.30 14.59 0.08
N PHE A 46 -17.90 13.77 1.04
CA PHE A 46 -17.85 12.31 0.90
C PHE A 46 -18.25 11.63 2.21
N TRP A 47 -18.69 10.38 2.12
CA TRP A 47 -18.92 9.53 3.28
C TRP A 47 -17.61 8.88 3.74
N GLN A 48 -17.12 9.28 4.92
CA GLN A 48 -15.98 8.63 5.59
C GLN A 48 -16.45 7.54 6.55
N GLY A 49 -15.57 6.62 6.90
CA GLY A 49 -15.79 5.62 7.93
C GLY A 49 -16.74 4.53 7.48
N SER A 50 -17.22 3.72 8.41
CA SER A 50 -18.11 2.59 8.12
C SER A 50 -19.31 2.58 9.05
N ASP A 51 -20.41 2.03 8.55
CA ASP A 51 -21.58 1.74 9.36
C ASP A 51 -21.58 0.26 9.78
N ALA A 52 -22.59 -0.14 10.56
CA ALA A 52 -22.71 -1.52 11.01
C ALA A 52 -22.85 -2.53 9.86
N VAL A 53 -23.42 -2.12 8.71
CA VAL A 53 -23.59 -3.00 7.55
C VAL A 53 -22.24 -3.27 6.91
N GLU A 54 -21.45 -2.23 6.68
CA GLU A 54 -20.11 -2.35 6.11
C GLU A 54 -19.16 -3.16 7.01
N ARG A 55 -19.17 -2.91 8.33
CA ARG A 55 -18.34 -3.67 9.29
C ARG A 55 -18.77 -5.14 9.36
N GLN A 56 -20.08 -5.41 9.34
CA GLN A 56 -20.59 -6.78 9.36
C GLN A 56 -20.23 -7.52 8.08
N TYR A 57 -20.32 -6.85 6.92
CA TYR A 57 -19.90 -7.40 5.64
C TYR A 57 -18.42 -7.78 5.66
N ALA A 58 -17.56 -6.91 6.21
CA ALA A 58 -16.13 -7.16 6.37
C ALA A 58 -15.85 -8.42 7.19
N TYR A 59 -16.49 -8.58 8.35
CA TYR A 59 -16.33 -9.79 9.15
C TYR A 59 -16.79 -11.05 8.40
N GLN A 60 -17.87 -10.96 7.62
CA GLN A 60 -18.40 -12.11 6.88
C GLN A 60 -17.44 -12.59 5.78
N ILE A 61 -16.85 -11.68 5.00
CA ILE A 61 -15.91 -12.07 3.95
C ILE A 61 -14.61 -12.64 4.53
N ASP A 62 -14.13 -12.09 5.65
CA ASP A 62 -12.98 -12.65 6.37
C ASP A 62 -13.30 -14.08 6.84
N GLU A 63 -14.43 -14.25 7.55
CA GLU A 63 -14.86 -15.54 8.10
C GLU A 63 -15.02 -16.61 7.01
N GLN A 64 -15.56 -16.22 5.86
CA GLN A 64 -15.73 -17.11 4.72
C GLN A 64 -14.38 -17.59 4.16
N VAL A 65 -13.37 -16.71 4.09
CA VAL A 65 -12.05 -17.05 3.54
C VAL A 65 -11.19 -17.80 4.55
N TYR A 66 -11.18 -17.37 5.82
CA TYR A 66 -10.36 -17.98 6.86
C TYR A 66 -10.96 -19.27 7.43
N GLY A 67 -12.28 -19.47 7.33
CA GLY A 67 -12.98 -20.58 7.99
C GLY A 67 -13.06 -20.42 9.51
N HIS A 68 -12.83 -19.20 10.04
CA HIS A 68 -12.91 -18.87 11.46
C HIS A 68 -13.24 -17.38 11.69
N ASP A 69 -13.70 -17.03 12.89
CA ASP A 69 -14.18 -15.71 13.31
C ASP A 69 -13.14 -14.88 14.09
N LEU A 70 -11.84 -15.10 13.86
CA LEU A 70 -10.78 -14.39 14.58
C LEU A 70 -10.85 -12.87 14.39
N SER A 71 -11.15 -12.37 13.18
CA SER A 71 -11.27 -10.94 12.94
C SER A 71 -12.37 -10.32 13.79
N ARG A 72 -13.52 -11.00 13.91
CA ARG A 72 -14.64 -10.59 14.78
C ARG A 72 -14.30 -10.66 16.26
N ARG A 73 -13.73 -11.77 16.72
CA ARG A 73 -13.34 -11.94 18.14
C ARG A 73 -12.32 -10.89 18.57
N ASN A 74 -11.43 -10.50 17.65
CA ASN A 74 -10.43 -9.46 17.86
C ASN A 74 -10.92 -8.06 17.50
N ARG A 75 -12.18 -7.91 17.08
CA ARG A 75 -12.84 -6.63 16.83
C ARG A 75 -12.10 -5.74 15.83
N TRP A 76 -11.54 -6.34 14.77
CA TRP A 76 -10.66 -5.65 13.80
C TRP A 76 -11.29 -4.41 13.16
N TYR A 77 -12.61 -4.42 12.95
CA TYR A 77 -13.33 -3.34 12.25
C TYR A 77 -14.12 -2.43 13.19
N ASP A 78 -14.07 -2.68 14.51
CA ASP A 78 -14.77 -1.86 15.51
C ASP A 78 -14.06 -0.50 15.75
N ILE A 79 -12.80 -0.39 15.36
CA ILE A 79 -12.01 0.85 15.46
C ILE A 79 -12.29 1.81 14.31
N GLU A 80 -13.01 1.36 13.27
CA GLU A 80 -13.43 2.22 12.17
C GLU A 80 -14.37 3.31 12.70
N GLY A 81 -14.14 4.55 12.28
CA GLY A 81 -15.03 5.64 12.65
C GLY A 81 -16.44 5.37 12.14
N ASP A 82 -17.44 5.91 12.83
CA ASP A 82 -18.82 5.85 12.34
C ASP A 82 -18.94 6.52 10.97
N LYS A 83 -19.93 6.11 10.18
CA LYS A 83 -20.14 6.69 8.85
C LYS A 83 -20.72 8.10 8.97
N TRP A 84 -20.01 9.11 8.48
CA TRP A 84 -20.52 10.49 8.42
C TRP A 84 -19.96 11.27 7.23
N ARG A 85 -20.65 12.36 6.87
CA ARG A 85 -20.24 13.22 5.75
C ARG A 85 -19.17 14.21 6.20
N VAL A 86 -18.06 14.21 5.48
CA VAL A 86 -16.96 15.18 5.63
C VAL A 86 -16.81 15.96 4.34
N HIS A 87 -16.61 17.27 4.46
CA HIS A 87 -16.25 18.12 3.32
C HIS A 87 -14.74 18.31 3.29
N LEU A 88 -14.09 17.95 2.18
CA LEU A 88 -12.68 18.25 1.93
C LEU A 88 -12.57 19.24 0.77
N LEU A 89 -11.61 20.16 0.87
CA LEU A 89 -11.23 21.02 -0.26
C LEU A 89 -10.62 20.17 -1.38
N GLY A 90 -10.42 20.77 -2.56
CA GLY A 90 -9.73 20.12 -3.67
C GLY A 90 -8.25 19.86 -3.35
N TYR A 91 -7.71 18.76 -3.85
CA TYR A 91 -6.31 18.38 -3.67
C TYR A 91 -5.85 17.42 -4.77
N HIS A 92 -4.54 17.24 -4.84
CA HIS A 92 -3.87 16.36 -5.79
C HIS A 92 -3.27 15.19 -5.02
N ILE A 93 -3.45 13.97 -5.49
CA ILE A 93 -2.90 12.78 -4.83
C ILE A 93 -2.26 11.84 -5.86
N GLY A 94 -1.17 11.19 -5.46
CA GLY A 94 -0.44 10.24 -6.29
C GLY A 94 -1.37 9.20 -6.90
N LYS A 95 -1.32 9.08 -8.23
CA LYS A 95 -2.13 8.14 -9.01
C LYS A 95 -1.88 6.69 -8.59
N THR A 96 -0.65 6.39 -8.19
CA THR A 96 -0.16 5.11 -7.66
C THR A 96 0.61 5.35 -6.36
N PRO A 97 0.94 4.30 -5.59
CA PRO A 97 2.01 4.36 -4.59
C PRO A 97 3.34 4.84 -5.20
N VAL A 98 4.23 5.39 -4.38
CA VAL A 98 5.59 5.78 -4.80
C VAL A 98 6.35 4.52 -5.22
N THR A 99 6.96 4.57 -6.40
CA THR A 99 7.70 3.43 -6.95
C THR A 99 9.15 3.41 -6.48
N ASN A 100 9.81 2.26 -6.65
CA ASN A 100 11.24 2.15 -6.36
C ASN A 100 12.09 3.12 -7.19
N ASP A 101 11.76 3.33 -8.48
CA ASP A 101 12.50 4.25 -9.35
C ASP A 101 12.33 5.72 -8.90
N GLN A 102 11.12 6.11 -8.46
CA GLN A 102 10.87 7.44 -7.89
C GLN A 102 11.64 7.65 -6.58
N TYR A 103 11.64 6.65 -5.70
CA TYR A 103 12.39 6.68 -4.44
C TYR A 103 13.92 6.66 -4.67
N ALA A 104 14.39 6.02 -5.74
CA ALA A 104 15.81 5.98 -6.08
C ALA A 104 16.35 7.37 -6.43
N ALA A 105 15.54 8.21 -7.08
CA ALA A 105 15.93 9.59 -7.36
C ALA A 105 16.05 10.43 -6.09
N PHE A 106 15.16 10.22 -5.10
CA PHE A 106 15.28 10.83 -3.78
C PHE A 106 16.61 10.46 -3.12
N ILE A 107 16.96 9.18 -3.10
CA ILE A 107 18.25 8.71 -2.55
C ILE A 107 19.42 9.34 -3.33
N SER A 108 19.35 9.36 -4.66
CA SER A 108 20.41 9.91 -5.50
C SER A 108 20.65 11.40 -5.26
N ASP A 109 19.58 12.17 -5.05
CA ASP A 109 19.66 13.62 -4.84
C ASP A 109 20.13 13.99 -3.43
N THR A 110 19.83 13.17 -2.42
CA THR A 110 19.96 13.54 -1.01
C THR A 110 21.01 12.73 -0.24
N GLY A 111 21.41 11.56 -0.76
CA GLY A 111 22.22 10.60 -0.02
C GLY A 111 21.45 9.91 1.12
N HIS A 112 20.11 9.99 1.15
CA HIS A 112 19.28 9.32 2.15
C HIS A 112 19.56 7.81 2.17
N PRO A 113 19.56 7.14 3.35
CA PRO A 113 19.73 5.70 3.44
C PRO A 113 18.73 4.92 2.58
N ALA A 114 19.23 3.95 1.81
CA ALA A 114 18.38 3.08 1.03
C ALA A 114 17.59 2.10 1.94
N PRO A 115 16.48 1.50 1.47
CA PRO A 115 15.76 0.41 2.13
C PRO A 115 16.57 -0.89 2.22
N GLU A 116 17.70 -0.82 2.90
CA GLU A 116 18.59 -1.90 3.25
C GLU A 116 18.37 -2.25 4.73
N MET A 117 18.55 -3.52 5.09
CA MET A 117 18.34 -3.96 6.45
C MET A 117 19.15 -5.22 6.73
N SER A 118 19.82 -5.27 7.89
CA SER A 118 20.52 -6.47 8.32
C SER A 118 19.56 -7.51 8.89
N ARG A 119 20.02 -8.77 8.97
CA ARG A 119 19.26 -9.86 9.60
C ARG A 119 18.91 -9.54 11.06
N ASP A 120 19.84 -8.95 11.78
CA ASP A 120 19.65 -8.60 13.19
C ASP A 120 18.65 -7.46 13.35
N ASP A 121 18.69 -6.44 12.48
CA ASP A 121 17.71 -5.35 12.49
C ASP A 121 16.30 -5.87 12.20
N TRP A 122 16.15 -6.73 11.20
CA TRP A 122 14.87 -7.33 10.87
C TRP A 122 14.29 -8.17 12.02
N ASN A 123 15.12 -9.06 12.59
CA ASN A 123 14.70 -9.92 13.69
C ASN A 123 14.29 -9.10 14.94
N ARG A 124 14.92 -7.94 15.17
CA ARG A 124 14.56 -7.03 16.27
C ARG A 124 13.17 -6.42 16.14
N GLN A 125 12.59 -6.36 14.94
CA GLN A 125 11.21 -5.87 14.75
C GLN A 125 10.14 -6.87 15.23
N GLY A 126 10.50 -8.15 15.45
CA GLY A 126 9.59 -9.16 16.00
C GLY A 126 8.41 -9.53 15.08
N LEU A 127 8.59 -9.38 13.76
CA LEU A 127 7.56 -9.69 12.76
C LEU A 127 7.45 -11.19 12.47
N ILE A 128 6.29 -11.62 11.96
CA ILE A 128 6.03 -13.03 11.63
C ILE A 128 6.90 -13.54 10.47
N TYR A 129 7.30 -12.65 9.57
CA TYR A 129 8.14 -12.92 8.42
C TYR A 129 9.60 -13.10 8.83
N ASN A 130 10.26 -14.10 8.27
CA ASN A 130 11.70 -14.28 8.49
C ASN A 130 12.51 -13.41 7.52
N TYR A 131 13.81 -13.25 7.81
CA TYR A 131 14.68 -12.42 6.97
C TYR A 131 14.81 -12.92 5.53
N ASP A 132 14.71 -14.23 5.30
CA ASP A 132 14.84 -14.78 3.95
C ASP A 132 13.63 -14.38 3.08
N THR A 133 12.46 -14.17 3.68
CA THR A 133 11.27 -13.63 2.99
C THR A 133 11.47 -12.21 2.47
N ILE A 134 12.26 -11.38 3.15
CA ILE A 134 12.42 -9.97 2.75
C ILE A 134 13.51 -9.74 1.71
N GLN A 135 14.41 -10.72 1.50
CA GLN A 135 15.55 -10.58 0.61
C GLN A 135 15.20 -10.07 -0.80
N PRO A 136 14.08 -10.49 -1.44
CA PRO A 136 13.69 -9.97 -2.76
C PRO A 136 13.34 -8.49 -2.80
N PHE A 137 13.04 -7.89 -1.64
CA PHE A 137 12.63 -6.48 -1.50
C PHE A 137 13.77 -5.56 -1.05
N LEU A 138 14.87 -6.15 -0.56
CA LEU A 138 16.02 -5.38 -0.07
C LEU A 138 16.75 -4.67 -1.20
N TRP A 139 17.03 -3.40 -0.97
CA TRP A 139 17.92 -2.64 -1.84
C TRP A 139 19.37 -3.10 -1.63
N SER A 140 20.24 -2.76 -2.58
CA SER A 140 21.67 -3.05 -2.45
C SER A 140 22.51 -1.99 -3.13
N ASN A 141 23.47 -1.45 -2.39
CA ASN A 141 24.38 -0.39 -2.84
C ASN A 141 23.61 0.83 -3.36
N GLY A 142 22.54 1.21 -2.66
CA GLY A 142 21.69 2.35 -3.03
C GLY A 142 20.82 2.14 -4.25
N LYS A 143 20.70 0.90 -4.77
CA LYS A 143 19.89 0.58 -5.95
C LYS A 143 18.70 -0.31 -5.60
N PRO A 144 17.55 -0.11 -6.26
CA PRO A 144 16.39 -0.95 -6.05
C PRO A 144 16.64 -2.38 -6.52
N PRO A 145 15.87 -3.36 -6.01
CA PRO A 145 16.01 -4.74 -6.44
C PRO A 145 15.77 -4.85 -7.96
N LYS A 146 16.57 -5.70 -8.62
CA LYS A 146 16.55 -5.83 -10.08
C LYS A 146 15.15 -6.19 -10.58
N GLY A 147 14.65 -5.44 -11.56
CA GLY A 147 13.35 -5.68 -12.18
C GLY A 147 12.15 -5.13 -11.41
N ARG A 148 12.37 -4.43 -10.29
CA ARG A 148 11.30 -3.91 -9.42
C ARG A 148 11.15 -2.39 -9.45
N GLY A 149 11.73 -1.71 -10.44
CA GLY A 149 11.73 -0.25 -10.55
C GLY A 149 10.32 0.36 -10.47
N ASN A 150 9.36 -0.23 -11.18
CA ASN A 150 7.96 0.20 -11.19
C ASN A 150 7.07 -0.47 -10.11
N HIS A 151 7.64 -1.22 -9.17
CA HIS A 151 6.90 -1.74 -8.02
C HIS A 151 6.84 -0.67 -6.92
N PRO A 152 5.86 -0.71 -5.99
CA PRO A 152 5.85 0.17 -4.83
C PRO A 152 7.13 0.01 -4.01
N VAL A 153 7.69 1.13 -3.55
CA VAL A 153 8.75 1.10 -2.54
C VAL A 153 8.17 0.60 -1.21
N VAL A 154 8.88 -0.33 -0.58
CA VAL A 154 8.53 -0.92 0.73
C VAL A 154 9.78 -0.94 1.61
N LEU A 155 9.68 -1.46 2.84
CA LEU A 155 10.78 -1.41 3.82
C LEU A 155 11.21 0.02 4.16
N VAL A 156 10.27 0.96 4.06
CA VAL A 156 10.41 2.35 4.45
C VAL A 156 9.55 2.62 5.68
N SER A 157 10.10 3.36 6.63
CA SER A 157 9.39 3.85 7.81
C SER A 157 8.54 5.07 7.46
N TRP A 158 7.70 5.49 8.40
CA TRP A 158 6.94 6.72 8.23
C TRP A 158 7.86 7.94 8.10
N GLN A 159 8.97 7.98 8.84
CA GLN A 159 9.94 9.08 8.77
C GLN A 159 10.64 9.14 7.41
N ASP A 160 11.02 7.98 6.84
CA ASP A 160 11.60 7.92 5.50
C ASP A 160 10.63 8.50 4.45
N ALA A 161 9.32 8.24 4.61
CA ALA A 161 8.27 8.76 3.74
C ALA A 161 8.03 10.27 3.91
N GLU A 162 8.15 10.79 5.13
CA GLU A 162 8.11 12.24 5.40
C GLU A 162 9.33 12.97 4.80
N ASP A 163 10.52 12.38 4.89
CA ASP A 163 11.74 12.95 4.32
C ASP A 163 11.64 12.98 2.77
N TYR A 164 11.03 11.95 2.17
CA TYR A 164 10.73 11.94 0.73
C TYR A 164 9.80 13.09 0.32
N VAL A 165 8.69 13.34 1.03
CA VAL A 165 7.77 14.44 0.66
C VAL A 165 8.37 15.82 0.90
N GLN A 166 9.28 15.95 1.88
CA GLN A 166 10.07 17.19 2.06
C GLN A 166 11.01 17.42 0.87
N TRP A 167 11.75 16.40 0.43
CA TRP A 167 12.57 16.49 -0.78
C TRP A 167 11.72 16.81 -2.01
N LEU A 168 10.60 16.13 -2.20
CA LEU A 168 9.71 16.35 -3.34
C LEU A 168 9.16 17.79 -3.34
N SER A 169 8.90 18.34 -2.16
CA SER A 169 8.50 19.74 -2.01
C SER A 169 9.57 20.72 -2.47
N GLN A 170 10.82 20.49 -2.05
CA GLN A 170 11.95 21.31 -2.49
C GLN A 170 12.20 21.18 -4.00
N LYS A 171 12.09 19.97 -4.54
CA LYS A 171 12.36 19.66 -5.95
C LYS A 171 11.34 20.30 -6.89
N THR A 172 10.07 20.38 -6.48
CA THR A 172 8.97 20.80 -7.35
C THR A 172 8.43 22.19 -7.04
N GLY A 173 8.76 22.78 -5.89
CA GLY A 173 8.20 24.04 -5.41
C GLY A 173 6.74 23.97 -4.96
N LYS A 174 6.13 22.77 -4.94
CA LYS A 174 4.79 22.53 -4.38
C LYS A 174 4.91 22.01 -2.95
N THR A 175 3.89 22.22 -2.12
CA THR A 175 3.86 21.69 -0.75
C THR A 175 3.33 20.25 -0.76
N TRP A 176 4.22 19.27 -0.89
CA TRP A 176 3.88 17.85 -0.82
C TRP A 176 3.84 17.35 0.63
N SER A 177 2.98 16.36 0.88
CA SER A 177 2.85 15.68 2.17
C SER A 177 2.38 14.24 1.97
N LEU A 178 2.46 13.43 3.02
CA LEU A 178 1.65 12.21 3.08
C LEU A 178 0.16 12.57 3.18
N PRO A 179 -0.75 11.79 2.55
CA PRO A 179 -2.17 12.01 2.73
C PRO A 179 -2.57 11.73 4.17
N SER A 180 -3.53 12.49 4.69
CA SER A 180 -4.23 12.06 5.91
C SER A 180 -5.17 10.90 5.59
N GLU A 181 -5.61 10.14 6.60
CA GLU A 181 -6.54 9.02 6.38
C GLU A 181 -7.81 9.46 5.63
N LEU A 182 -8.30 10.68 5.85
CA LEU A 182 -9.50 11.22 5.20
C LEU A 182 -9.26 11.58 3.73
N HIS A 183 -8.11 12.19 3.41
CA HIS A 183 -7.75 12.48 2.02
C HIS A 183 -7.51 11.18 1.24
N TRP A 184 -6.86 10.21 1.87
CA TRP A 184 -6.65 8.89 1.26
C TRP A 184 -7.99 8.19 1.02
N GLU A 185 -8.86 8.14 2.04
CA GLU A 185 -10.12 7.41 1.96
C GLU A 185 -11.06 8.01 0.89
N LYS A 186 -11.21 9.34 0.86
CA LYS A 186 -12.00 10.01 -0.19
C LYS A 186 -11.46 9.69 -1.59
N ALA A 187 -10.15 9.76 -1.77
CA ALA A 187 -9.52 9.53 -3.07
C ALA A 187 -9.74 8.11 -3.59
N VAL A 188 -9.83 7.14 -2.68
CA VAL A 188 -10.00 5.73 -3.02
C VAL A 188 -11.46 5.34 -3.25
N ARG A 189 -12.39 5.81 -2.40
CA ARG A 189 -13.79 5.34 -2.40
C ARG A 189 -14.81 6.29 -3.03
N GLY A 190 -14.41 7.51 -3.37
CA GLY A 190 -15.31 8.49 -3.97
C GLY A 190 -16.34 9.07 -3.00
N PRO A 191 -17.28 9.90 -3.51
CA PRO A 191 -18.22 10.65 -2.69
C PRO A 191 -19.28 9.78 -2.01
N GLU A 192 -19.64 8.65 -2.65
CA GLU A 192 -20.71 7.76 -2.17
C GLU A 192 -20.28 6.85 -1.02
N GLY A 193 -18.98 6.78 -0.70
CA GLY A 193 -18.50 5.93 0.38
C GLY A 193 -18.73 4.45 0.10
N THR A 194 -18.31 3.96 -1.07
CA THR A 194 -18.39 2.53 -1.42
C THR A 194 -17.44 1.69 -0.58
N PHE A 195 -17.69 0.39 -0.44
CA PHE A 195 -16.84 -0.49 0.38
C PHE A 195 -15.48 -0.76 -0.26
N TYR A 196 -15.38 -0.66 -1.58
CA TYR A 196 -14.18 -0.82 -2.39
C TYR A 196 -14.14 0.25 -3.50
N PRO A 197 -12.98 0.47 -4.16
CA PRO A 197 -12.87 1.40 -5.28
C PRO A 197 -13.86 1.10 -6.43
N TRP A 198 -14.22 -0.17 -6.62
CA TRP A 198 -15.11 -0.64 -7.69
C TRP A 198 -16.56 -0.85 -7.26
N GLY A 199 -16.91 -0.63 -5.98
CA GLY A 199 -18.28 -0.78 -5.50
C GLY A 199 -18.40 -1.44 -4.13
N ASN A 200 -19.55 -2.06 -3.85
CA ASN A 200 -19.89 -2.58 -2.52
C ASN A 200 -19.75 -4.10 -2.39
N ILE A 201 -19.36 -4.78 -3.46
CA ILE A 201 -19.16 -6.23 -3.48
C ILE A 201 -17.67 -6.50 -3.66
N PHE A 202 -17.14 -7.35 -2.78
CA PHE A 202 -15.75 -7.78 -2.86
C PHE A 202 -15.56 -8.63 -4.12
N ASP A 203 -14.55 -8.28 -4.91
CA ASP A 203 -14.06 -9.09 -6.02
C ASP A 203 -12.55 -9.30 -5.88
N PRO A 204 -12.09 -10.55 -5.66
CA PRO A 204 -10.67 -10.86 -5.49
C PRO A 204 -9.86 -10.72 -6.79
N GLU A 205 -10.49 -10.50 -7.95
CA GLU A 205 -9.80 -10.28 -9.24
C GLU A 205 -9.42 -8.81 -9.48
N LEU A 206 -9.93 -7.88 -8.66
CA LEU A 206 -9.77 -6.43 -8.85
C LEU A 206 -8.69 -5.80 -7.95
N LEU A 207 -7.89 -6.62 -7.28
CA LEU A 207 -6.78 -6.18 -6.44
C LEU A 207 -5.67 -7.23 -6.37
N ASN A 208 -4.48 -6.79 -5.97
CA ASN A 208 -3.43 -7.71 -5.52
C ASN A 208 -3.61 -7.97 -4.03
N SER A 209 -4.08 -9.17 -3.68
CA SER A 209 -4.23 -9.64 -2.30
C SER A 209 -3.79 -11.09 -2.15
N GLY A 210 -3.75 -11.56 -0.90
CA GLY A 210 -3.46 -12.96 -0.60
C GLY A 210 -4.55 -13.93 -1.07
N ASP A 211 -5.69 -13.44 -1.57
CA ASP A 211 -6.80 -14.25 -2.09
C ASP A 211 -6.47 -14.88 -3.45
N ARG A 212 -5.73 -14.16 -4.32
CA ARG A 212 -5.31 -14.63 -5.65
C ARG A 212 -3.81 -14.62 -5.89
N GLY A 213 -3.05 -14.05 -4.96
CA GLY A 213 -1.61 -13.85 -5.11
C GLY A 213 -1.29 -12.60 -5.95
N PRO A 214 -0.04 -12.43 -6.39
CA PRO A 214 1.02 -13.44 -6.51
C PRO A 214 1.81 -13.74 -5.23
N PHE A 215 1.36 -13.25 -4.06
CA PHE A 215 2.13 -13.28 -2.81
C PHE A 215 3.45 -12.48 -2.93
N ASP A 216 3.38 -11.39 -3.70
CA ASP A 216 4.44 -10.43 -3.94
C ASP A 216 3.81 -9.10 -4.39
N THR A 217 4.58 -8.00 -4.35
CA THR A 217 4.15 -6.78 -5.02
C THR A 217 4.17 -6.95 -6.54
N MET A 218 3.28 -6.25 -7.23
CA MET A 218 3.29 -6.13 -8.69
C MET A 218 3.80 -4.74 -9.09
N PRO A 219 4.13 -4.51 -10.38
CA PRO A 219 4.22 -3.15 -10.88
C PRO A 219 2.96 -2.37 -10.51
N VAL A 220 3.05 -1.07 -10.27
CA VAL A 220 1.87 -0.26 -9.93
C VAL A 220 0.89 -0.19 -11.10
N GLY A 221 -0.40 -0.01 -10.79
CA GLY A 221 -1.45 0.27 -11.77
C GLY A 221 -1.83 -0.91 -12.66
N GLN A 222 -1.88 -2.12 -12.11
CA GLN A 222 -2.26 -3.33 -12.87
C GLN A 222 -3.76 -3.65 -12.84
N PHE A 223 -4.50 -3.02 -11.92
CA PHE A 223 -5.94 -3.21 -11.76
C PHE A 223 -6.70 -1.96 -12.21
N GLU A 224 -8.00 -2.09 -12.45
CA GLU A 224 -8.84 -0.94 -12.82
C GLU A 224 -8.79 0.15 -11.73
N PRO A 225 -8.68 1.43 -12.11
CA PRO A 225 -8.64 2.50 -11.14
C PRO A 225 -9.98 2.72 -10.45
N GLY A 226 -9.94 3.30 -9.25
CA GLY A 226 -11.11 3.77 -8.53
C GLY A 226 -11.81 4.97 -9.19
N PRO A 227 -12.83 5.55 -8.52
CA PRO A 227 -13.74 6.53 -9.11
C PRO A 227 -13.08 7.86 -9.54
N TYR A 228 -11.88 8.15 -9.03
CA TYR A 228 -11.10 9.32 -9.40
C TYR A 228 -9.86 8.99 -10.25
N GLY A 229 -9.75 7.78 -10.80
CA GLY A 229 -8.58 7.39 -11.59
C GLY A 229 -7.37 6.94 -10.78
N LEU A 230 -7.53 6.76 -9.47
CA LEU A 230 -6.50 6.31 -8.53
C LEU A 230 -6.36 4.79 -8.56
N TYR A 231 -5.13 4.29 -8.66
CA TYR A 231 -4.79 2.87 -8.69
C TYR A 231 -4.32 2.36 -7.33
N ASP A 232 -4.46 1.05 -7.14
CA ASP A 232 -3.91 0.30 -6.01
C ASP A 232 -4.38 0.82 -4.64
N GLY A 233 -5.62 1.34 -4.58
CA GLY A 233 -6.24 1.81 -3.34
C GLY A 233 -6.87 0.71 -2.48
N ALA A 234 -6.81 -0.54 -2.94
CA ALA A 234 -7.19 -1.73 -2.19
C ALA A 234 -6.19 -2.84 -2.52
N GLY A 235 -5.60 -3.47 -1.51
CA GLY A 235 -4.51 -4.42 -1.66
C GLY A 235 -3.20 -3.74 -2.06
N GLN A 236 -2.36 -4.51 -2.74
CA GLN A 236 -1.02 -4.16 -3.19
C GLN A 236 -0.04 -3.88 -2.04
N VAL A 237 -0.12 -2.76 -1.34
CA VAL A 237 0.66 -2.46 -0.12
C VAL A 237 -0.19 -1.57 0.79
N PHE A 238 -0.05 -1.75 2.10
CA PHE A 238 -0.48 -0.74 3.04
C PHE A 238 0.27 0.57 2.77
N GLU A 239 -0.37 1.69 3.03
CA GLU A 239 0.21 3.00 2.77
C GLU A 239 0.25 3.86 4.01
N TRP A 240 1.43 4.38 4.34
CA TRP A 240 1.61 5.38 5.39
C TRP A 240 0.75 6.62 5.13
N THR A 241 0.07 7.09 6.17
CA THR A 241 -0.65 8.37 6.18
C THR A 241 -0.04 9.31 7.22
N SER A 242 -0.31 10.61 7.11
CA SER A 242 0.09 11.60 8.13
C SER A 242 -0.74 11.50 9.42
N THR A 243 -1.84 10.75 9.42
CA THR A 243 -2.74 10.63 10.58
C THR A 243 -2.10 9.80 11.70
N SER A 244 -2.04 10.38 12.90
CA SER A 244 -1.64 9.67 14.12
C SER A 244 -2.71 8.66 14.52
N ALA A 245 -2.31 7.42 14.81
CA ALA A 245 -3.18 6.42 15.41
C ALA A 245 -3.21 6.56 16.94
N GLN A 246 -2.02 6.75 17.51
CA GLN A 246 -1.74 7.04 18.91
C GLN A 246 -0.26 7.49 19.01
N ALA A 247 0.21 7.87 20.20
CA ALA A 247 1.61 8.28 20.38
C ALA A 247 2.59 7.20 19.86
N GLY A 248 3.48 7.58 18.92
CA GLY A 248 4.46 6.69 18.30
C GLY A 248 3.90 5.76 17.20
N TYR A 249 2.64 5.92 16.81
CA TYR A 249 1.97 5.09 15.81
C TYR A 249 1.26 5.94 14.75
N ARG A 250 1.29 5.46 13.51
CA ARG A 250 0.65 6.09 12.36
C ARG A 250 -0.39 5.17 11.76
N MET A 251 -1.40 5.77 11.19
CA MET A 251 -2.41 5.06 10.41
C MET A 251 -1.80 4.62 9.08
N VAL A 252 -1.98 3.34 8.74
CA VAL A 252 -1.81 2.81 7.40
C VAL A 252 -3.15 2.38 6.84
N LYS A 253 -3.30 2.45 5.50
CA LYS A 253 -4.56 2.19 4.79
C LYS A 253 -4.31 1.25 3.60
N GLY A 254 -5.36 0.64 3.07
CA GLY A 254 -5.33 -0.09 1.78
C GLY A 254 -5.24 -1.61 1.88
N GLY A 255 -4.68 -2.19 2.94
CA GLY A 255 -4.35 -3.62 2.94
C GLY A 255 -3.18 -3.91 2.00
N SER A 256 -2.79 -5.17 1.84
CA SER A 256 -1.58 -5.54 1.11
C SER A 256 -1.69 -6.88 0.38
N TRP A 257 -0.64 -7.23 -0.36
CA TRP A 257 -0.58 -8.40 -1.23
C TRP A 257 -0.67 -9.75 -0.50
N ASP A 258 -0.51 -9.79 0.83
CA ASP A 258 -0.63 -11.02 1.62
C ASP A 258 -1.95 -11.11 2.41
N ASP A 259 -2.73 -10.02 2.47
CA ASP A 259 -3.98 -9.99 3.21
C ASP A 259 -5.03 -10.85 2.50
N ARG A 260 -5.67 -11.74 3.25
CA ARG A 260 -6.75 -12.61 2.78
C ARG A 260 -8.08 -12.22 3.39
N GLY A 261 -9.17 -12.51 2.69
CA GLY A 261 -10.49 -12.11 3.15
C GLY A 261 -10.48 -10.61 3.34
N CYS A 262 -10.48 -9.86 2.25
CA CYS A 262 -9.95 -8.49 2.21
C CYS A 262 -10.80 -7.41 2.94
N GLY A 263 -11.46 -7.73 4.06
CA GLY A 263 -12.11 -6.73 4.90
C GLY A 263 -11.15 -5.62 5.34
N VAL A 264 -9.85 -5.90 5.48
CA VAL A 264 -8.80 -4.92 5.76
C VAL A 264 -8.41 -4.05 4.55
N CYS A 265 -8.73 -4.49 3.33
CA CYS A 265 -8.47 -3.74 2.09
C CYS A 265 -9.57 -2.72 1.77
N ARG A 266 -10.65 -2.67 2.56
CA ARG A 266 -11.68 -1.65 2.41
C ARG A 266 -11.13 -0.26 2.75
N PRO A 267 -11.55 0.81 2.06
CA PRO A 267 -11.03 2.14 2.33
C PRO A 267 -11.36 2.67 3.72
N ALA A 268 -12.42 2.19 4.38
CA ALA A 268 -12.76 2.55 5.75
C ALA A 268 -11.87 1.85 6.80
N ALA A 269 -11.27 0.70 6.45
CA ALA A 269 -10.49 -0.11 7.39
C ALA A 269 -9.31 0.68 7.95
N ARG A 270 -9.09 0.54 9.25
CA ARG A 270 -8.11 1.30 10.02
C ARG A 270 -7.04 0.36 10.53
N HIS A 271 -5.77 0.71 10.34
CA HIS A 271 -4.68 -0.09 10.86
C HIS A 271 -3.57 0.81 11.42
N GLY A 272 -3.22 0.63 12.69
CA GLY A 272 -2.14 1.36 13.35
C GLY A 272 -0.82 0.60 13.29
N ARG A 273 0.28 1.28 12.97
CA ARG A 273 1.64 0.71 12.96
C ARG A 273 2.63 1.64 13.66
N PRO A 274 3.64 1.10 14.38
CA PRO A 274 4.71 1.91 14.94
C PRO A 274 5.39 2.71 13.83
N GLU A 275 5.63 4.00 14.05
CA GLU A 275 6.10 4.90 12.98
C GLU A 275 7.53 4.58 12.48
N HIS A 276 8.33 3.89 13.30
CA HIS A 276 9.68 3.42 12.96
C HIS A 276 9.71 2.08 12.23
N LEU A 277 8.56 1.40 12.06
CA LEU A 277 8.50 0.07 11.45
C LEU A 277 8.87 0.12 9.97
N LYS A 278 9.73 -0.79 9.51
CA LYS A 278 10.02 -1.01 8.08
C LYS A 278 9.48 -2.38 7.67
N HIS A 279 8.47 -2.44 6.80
CA HIS A 279 7.78 -3.69 6.44
C HIS A 279 7.65 -3.88 4.92
N ILE A 280 7.73 -5.12 4.44
CA ILE A 280 7.55 -5.49 3.01
C ILE A 280 6.11 -5.30 2.49
N LEU A 281 5.19 -4.93 3.39
CA LEU A 281 3.78 -4.74 3.09
C LEU A 281 3.40 -3.27 3.16
N ILE A 282 4.30 -2.38 3.58
CA ILE A 282 3.98 -0.97 3.81
C ILE A 282 4.87 -0.12 2.90
N GLY A 283 4.21 0.61 2.01
CA GLY A 283 4.77 1.71 1.23
C GLY A 283 4.04 3.01 1.58
N PHE A 284 3.95 3.91 0.62
CA PHE A 284 3.21 5.17 0.78
C PHE A 284 2.86 5.78 -0.57
N ARG A 285 1.93 6.73 -0.55
CA ARG A 285 1.68 7.67 -1.65
C ARG A 285 1.77 9.10 -1.14
N VAL A 286 1.79 10.04 -2.07
CA VAL A 286 2.00 11.46 -1.79
C VAL A 286 0.80 12.30 -2.22
N MET A 287 0.62 13.47 -1.61
CA MET A 287 -0.40 14.43 -2.02
C MET A 287 0.14 15.86 -1.95
N TYR A 288 -0.50 16.79 -2.63
CA TYR A 288 -0.30 18.23 -2.42
C TYR A 288 -1.62 18.99 -2.59
N ARG A 289 -1.63 20.24 -2.16
CA ARG A 289 -2.74 21.19 -2.34
C ARG A 289 -2.20 22.45 -3.00
N ASP A 290 -3.04 23.12 -3.78
CA ASP A 290 -2.73 24.42 -4.37
C ASP A 290 -2.78 25.56 -3.33
#